data_AF-A0A2A4ZAX3-F1
#
_entry.id   AF-A0A2A4ZAX3-F1
#
_cell.length_a   1.000
_cell.length_b   1.000
_cell.length_c   1.000
_cell.angle_alpha   90.00
_cell.angle_beta   90.00
_cell.angle_gamma   90.00
#
_symmetry.space_group_name_H-M   'P 1'
#
loop_
_entity.id
_entity.type
_entity.pdbx_description
1 polymer ?
#
loop_
_entity_poly.entity_id
_entity_poly.type
_entity_poly.pdbx_seq_one_letter_code
_entity_poly.pdbx_strand_id
1 'polypeptide(L)' 'MRKPKPARERAARALCDLDNLPPNAKMDGKPMWVSFLPEVDAVLQAALSTEDWDKLKGAESLG' A
#
# COMPACT_ATOMS: atom_id res chain seq x y z
N MET A 1 9.27 4.51 -19.08
CA MET A 1 9.60 4.67 -17.64
C MET A 1 8.56 3.89 -16.84
N ARG A 2 8.96 3.00 -15.92
CA ARG A 2 7.99 2.32 -15.02
C ARG A 2 7.39 3.39 -14.11
N LYS A 3 6.07 3.55 -14.10
CA LYS A 3 5.40 4.41 -13.13
C LYS A 3 5.87 3.98 -11.72
N PRO A 4 6.29 4.91 -10.85
CA PRO A 4 6.64 4.54 -9.48
C PRO A 4 5.43 3.85 -8.85
N LYS A 5 5.69 2.75 -8.14
CA LYS A 5 4.63 2.01 -7.47
C LYS A 5 3.87 2.92 -6.52
N PRO A 6 2.54 2.77 -6.42
CA PRO A 6 1.72 3.59 -5.54
C PRO A 6 2.24 3.55 -4.11
N ALA A 7 2.06 4.65 -3.38
CA ALA A 7 2.57 4.78 -2.01
C ALA A 7 2.06 3.66 -1.11
N ARG A 8 0.80 3.23 -1.28
CA ARG A 8 0.24 2.13 -0.49
C ARG A 8 0.88 0.79 -0.79
N GLU A 9 1.17 0.47 -2.06
CA GLU A 9 1.89 -0.77 -2.39
C GLU A 9 3.30 -0.75 -1.77
N ARG A 10 4.01 0.38 -1.80
CA ARG A 10 5.34 0.48 -1.21
C ARG A 10 5.31 0.30 0.31
N ALA A 11 4.35 0.95 0.99
CA ALA A 11 4.18 0.81 2.43
C ALA A 11 3.76 -0.63 2.82
N ALA A 12 2.84 -1.24 2.08
CA ALA A 12 2.40 -2.60 2.35
C ALA A 12 3.51 -3.62 2.18
N ARG A 13 4.37 -3.44 1.16
CA ARG A 13 5.57 -4.28 0.99
C ARG A 13 6.57 -4.11 2.13
N ALA A 14 6.70 -2.90 2.68
CA ALA A 14 7.55 -2.67 3.85
C ALA A 14 7.01 -3.35 5.10
N LEU A 15 5.68 -3.39 5.28
CA LEU A 15 5.05 -4.16 6.37
C LEU A 15 5.27 -5.66 6.22
N CYS A 16 5.18 -6.20 4.99
CA CYS A 16 5.56 -7.60 4.76
C CYS A 16 7.02 -7.86 5.15
N ASP A 17 7.95 -6.99 4.78
CA ASP A 17 9.37 -7.14 5.10
C ASP A 17 9.61 -7.09 6.62
N LEU A 18 8.91 -6.19 7.31
CA LEU A 18 8.91 -6.08 8.78
C LEU A 18 8.44 -7.37 9.46
N ASP A 19 7.39 -8.00 8.93
CA ASP A 19 6.83 -9.27 9.44
C ASP A 19 7.58 -10.51 8.92
N ASN A 20 8.69 -10.31 8.20
CA ASN A 20 9.45 -11.38 7.53
C ASN A 20 8.64 -12.20 6.52
N LEU A 21 7.58 -11.62 5.97
CA LEU A 21 6.73 -12.23 4.96
C LEU A 21 7.18 -11.85 3.55
N PRO A 22 7.23 -12.80 2.61
CA PRO A 22 7.51 -12.51 1.21
C PRO A 22 6.37 -11.68 0.57
N PRO A 23 6.58 -10.40 0.19
CA PRO A 23 5.50 -9.54 -0.27
C PRO A 23 4.84 -10.02 -1.57
N ASN A 24 5.59 -10.69 -2.45
CA ASN A 24 5.07 -11.23 -3.71
C ASN A 24 4.58 -12.68 -3.59
N ALA A 25 4.67 -13.33 -2.43
CA ALA A 25 4.09 -14.65 -2.26
C ALA A 25 2.58 -14.54 -2.44
N LYS A 26 2.00 -15.51 -3.14
CA LYS A 26 0.56 -15.55 -3.37
C LYS A 26 -0.11 -16.33 -2.26
N MET A 27 -1.04 -15.71 -1.57
CA MET A 27 -2.00 -16.36 -0.68
C MET A 27 -3.40 -16.10 -1.27
N ASP A 28 -4.19 -17.16 -1.46
CA ASP A 28 -5.52 -17.05 -2.08
C ASP A 28 -5.50 -16.34 -3.47
N GLY A 29 -4.46 -16.61 -4.26
CA GLY A 29 -4.28 -15.99 -5.59
C GLY A 29 -3.86 -14.51 -5.58
N LYS A 30 -3.79 -13.86 -4.41
CA LYS A 30 -3.38 -12.45 -4.25
C LYS A 30 -1.99 -12.36 -3.62
N PRO A 31 -1.17 -11.35 -3.98
CA PRO A 31 0.12 -11.17 -3.35
C PRO A 31 -0.05 -10.72 -1.88
N MET A 32 0.84 -11.21 -1.00
CA MET A 32 0.76 -11.01 0.45
C MET A 32 0.63 -9.55 0.86
N TRP A 33 1.31 -8.63 0.14
CA TRP A 33 1.23 -7.20 0.43
C TRP A 33 -0.19 -6.63 0.35
N VAL A 34 -1.11 -7.24 -0.42
CA VAL A 34 -2.50 -6.77 -0.51
C VAL A 34 -3.23 -6.92 0.83
N SER A 35 -2.86 -7.91 1.64
CA SER A 35 -3.46 -8.13 2.97
C SER A 35 -3.13 -7.00 3.95
N PHE A 36 -2.03 -6.28 3.73
CA PHE A 36 -1.57 -5.17 4.56
C PHE A 36 -2.10 -3.80 4.11
N LEU A 37 -2.80 -3.74 2.96
CA LEU A 37 -3.43 -2.50 2.50
C LEU A 37 -4.35 -1.82 3.53
N PRO A 38 -5.22 -2.51 4.29
CA PRO A 38 -6.05 -1.87 5.31
C PRO A 38 -5.23 -1.23 6.44
N GLU A 39 -4.14 -1.86 6.89
CA GLU A 39 -3.25 -1.30 7.92
C GLU A 39 -2.54 -0.05 7.39
N VAL A 40 -2.06 -0.10 6.15
CA VAL A 40 -1.47 1.07 5.48
C VAL A 40 -2.48 2.21 5.32
N ASP A 41 -3.72 1.89 4.95
CA ASP A 41 -4.81 2.87 4.83
C ASP A 41 -5.03 3.59 6.17
N ALA A 42 -5.14 2.83 7.27
CA ALA A 42 -5.33 3.38 8.61
C ALA A 42 -4.16 4.28 9.05
N VAL A 43 -2.91 3.85 8.83
CA VAL A 43 -1.73 4.66 9.18
C VAL A 43 -1.66 5.95 8.36
N LEU A 44 -1.91 5.87 7.06
CA LEU A 44 -1.89 7.04 6.19
C LEU A 44 -3.04 8.00 6.50
N GLN A 45 -4.23 7.50 6.81
CA GLN A 45 -5.35 8.31 7.27
C GLN A 45 -5.06 9.03 8.60
N ALA A 46 -4.32 8.39 9.51
CA ALA A 46 -3.93 9.00 10.78
C ALA A 46 -2.78 10.00 10.63
N ALA A 47 -1.86 9.76 9.69
CA ALA A 47 -0.65 10.57 9.51
C ALA A 47 -0.86 11.77 8.55
N LEU A 48 -1.82 11.68 7.62
CA LEU A 48 -2.09 12.71 6.62
C LEU A 48 -3.32 13.52 6.98
N SER A 49 -3.34 14.79 6.55
CA SER A 49 -4.57 15.58 6.49
C SER A 49 -5.54 14.95 5.48
N THR A 50 -6.85 15.16 5.68
CA THR A 50 -7.90 14.66 4.78
C THR A 50 -7.65 15.04 3.31
N GLU A 51 -7.11 16.24 3.06
CA GLU A 51 -6.76 16.72 1.71
C GLU A 51 -5.60 15.95 1.07
N ASP A 52 -4.58 15.58 1.84
CA ASP A 52 -3.43 14.83 1.33
C ASP A 52 -3.77 13.34 1.15
N TRP A 53 -4.66 12.83 1.99
CA TRP A 53 -5.26 11.51 1.80
C TRP A 53 -6.09 11.41 0.51
N ASP A 54 -6.94 12.41 0.23
CA ASP A 54 -7.75 12.46 -0.99
C ASP A 54 -6.87 12.51 -2.25
N LYS A 55 -5.85 13.38 -2.27
CA LYS A 55 -4.86 13.45 -3.36
C LYS A 55 -4.17 12.10 -3.58
N LEU A 56 -3.83 11.39 -2.51
CA LEU A 56 -3.19 10.08 -2.58
C LEU A 56 -4.13 9.04 -3.22
N LYS A 57 -5.41 9.00 -2.83
CA LYS A 57 -6.41 8.08 -3.40
C LYS A 57 -6.79 8.43 -4.84
N GLY A 58 -6.83 9.72 -5.18
CA GLY A 58 -7.04 10.21 -6.54
C GLY A 58 -5.90 9.82 -7.49
N ALA A 59 -4.65 9.91 -7.03
CA ALA A 59 -3.47 9.53 -7.81
C ALA A 59 -3.40 8.01 -8.08
N GLU A 60 -3.91 7.18 -7.17
CA GLU A 60 -3.94 5.72 -7.33
C GLU A 60 -5.02 5.23 -8.31
N SER A 61 -6.10 5.98 -8.46
CA SER A 61 -7.24 5.62 -9.34
C SER A 61 -6.96 5.83 -10.84
N LEU A 62 -5.85 6.51 -11.17
CA LEU A 62 -5.35 6.78 -12.54
C LEU A 62 -4.12 5.90 -12.91
N GLY A 63 -3.81 4.91 -12.07
CA GLY A 63 -2.64 4.03 -12.14
C GLY A 63 -2.71 2.96 -13.21
#